data_AF-A0A3D0SP32-F1
#
_entry.id   AF-A0A3D0SP32-F1
#
_cell.length_a   1.000
_cell.length_b   1.000
_cell.length_c   1.000
_cell.angle_alpha   90.00
_cell.angle_beta   90.00
_cell.angle_gamma   90.00
#
_symmetry.space_group_name_H-M   'P 1'
#
loop_
_entity.id
_entity.type
_entity.pdbx_description
1 polymer ?
#
loop_
_entity_poly.entity_id
_entity_poly.type
_entity_poly.pdbx_seq_one_letter_code
_entity_poly.pdbx_strand_id
1 'polypeptide(L)'
;MIIHASHVGYDPERRVFGVYRRIQSEDQHLTASCGKIEAVLRWYQDEYAFARDNILLERQGEEYRVTIDNQLLRENRDEGLFLNLERLATADQASHEWHPVYCRSTAKSLLASPELRYRMEQAGWADGQREPIGTWLQPEYFRFKRDVQGDLEGRSHLEKNLFDPMAWIVTAPHPLLTAAQVNTQVEFDRTFRTIVREHGYQGKRVLYISGLHIDISPQAGQRFPLTKFVPWAAFVQQPDGNHSTLEQVELFEHLRGQSNENPDQINLEESIHQMELARQVDVATP
;
A
#
# COMPACT_ATOMS: atom_id res chain seq x y z
N MET A 1 3.90 -14.00 -23.32
CA MET A 1 4.13 -12.73 -22.60
C MET A 1 3.09 -12.62 -21.49
N ILE A 2 3.49 -12.19 -20.30
CA ILE A 2 2.61 -11.98 -19.14
C ILE A 2 2.74 -10.52 -18.72
N ILE A 3 1.62 -9.81 -18.58
CA ILE A 3 1.58 -8.44 -18.06
C ILE A 3 0.67 -8.44 -16.83
N HIS A 4 1.18 -7.92 -15.72
CA HIS A 4 0.47 -7.80 -14.46
C HIS A 4 0.57 -6.36 -13.93
N ALA A 5 -0.46 -5.87 -13.27
CA ALA A 5 -0.43 -4.54 -12.69
C ALA A 5 -1.33 -4.42 -11.46
N SER A 6 -0.85 -3.72 -10.44
CA SER A 6 -1.75 -3.12 -9.44
C SER A 6 -2.35 -1.84 -10.01
N HIS A 7 -3.44 -1.35 -9.41
CA HIS A 7 -4.16 -0.18 -9.90
C HIS A 7 -4.24 0.92 -8.84
N VAL A 8 -4.10 2.17 -9.26
CA VAL A 8 -4.31 3.35 -8.42
C VAL A 8 -4.96 4.48 -9.23
N GLY A 9 -5.85 5.23 -8.59
CA GLY A 9 -6.49 6.39 -9.20
C GLY A 9 -5.62 7.64 -9.07
N TYR A 10 -5.76 8.57 -10.00
CA TYR A 10 -5.13 9.88 -9.90
C TYR A 10 -6.12 10.97 -10.32
N ASP A 11 -6.30 11.99 -9.49
CA ASP A 11 -7.04 13.20 -9.86
C ASP A 11 -6.04 14.26 -10.36
N PRO A 12 -6.05 14.61 -11.66
CA PRO A 12 -5.13 15.60 -12.21
C PRO A 12 -5.43 17.05 -11.75
N GLU A 13 -6.66 17.37 -11.34
CA GLU A 13 -7.02 18.70 -10.87
C GLU A 13 -6.44 18.94 -9.47
N ARG A 14 -6.65 17.98 -8.57
CA ARG A 14 -6.16 18.05 -7.19
C ARG A 14 -4.72 17.57 -7.04
N ARG A 15 -4.19 16.86 -8.04
CA ARG A 15 -2.89 16.18 -8.04
C ARG A 15 -2.75 15.15 -6.91
N VAL A 16 -3.82 14.40 -6.64
CA VAL A 16 -3.88 13.43 -5.54
C VAL A 16 -4.06 12.02 -6.08
N PHE A 17 -3.31 11.08 -5.50
CA PHE A 17 -3.47 9.65 -5.78
C PHE A 17 -4.52 9.00 -4.87
N GLY A 18 -5.06 7.88 -5.35
CA GLY A 18 -6.01 7.06 -4.60
C GLY A 18 -7.47 7.44 -4.84
N VAL A 19 -7.75 8.48 -5.64
CA VAL A 19 -9.11 8.91 -5.98
C VAL A 19 -9.38 8.77 -7.47
N TYR A 20 -10.64 8.51 -7.81
CA TYR A 20 -11.12 8.33 -9.16
C TYR A 20 -12.55 8.86 -9.32
N ARG A 21 -12.79 9.67 -10.35
CA ARG A 21 -14.11 10.26 -10.62
C ARG A 21 -15.02 9.29 -11.38
N ARG A 22 -16.20 8.98 -10.82
CA ARG A 22 -17.20 8.10 -11.45
C ARG A 22 -18.23 8.92 -12.23
N ILE A 23 -17.95 9.23 -13.50
CA ILE A 23 -18.79 10.11 -14.35
C ILE A 23 -20.25 9.64 -14.50
N GLN A 24 -20.50 8.34 -14.41
CA GLN A 24 -21.86 7.78 -14.55
C GLN A 24 -22.65 7.72 -13.23
N SER A 25 -22.14 8.29 -12.14
CA SER A 25 -22.89 8.44 -10.88
C SER A 25 -23.65 9.77 -10.86
N GLU A 26 -24.81 9.81 -10.17
CA GLU A 26 -25.71 10.99 -10.12
C GLU A 26 -24.95 12.28 -9.79
N ASP A 27 -23.96 12.22 -8.90
CA ASP A 27 -23.18 13.37 -8.44
C ASP A 27 -21.73 13.42 -8.96
N GLN A 28 -21.32 12.49 -9.83
CA GLN A 28 -19.93 12.36 -10.31
C GLN A 28 -18.89 12.35 -9.18
N HIS A 29 -19.21 11.70 -8.07
CA HIS A 29 -18.39 11.72 -6.87
C HIS A 29 -17.04 11.00 -7.08
N LEU A 30 -16.07 11.37 -6.23
CA LEU A 30 -14.75 10.75 -6.19
C LEU A 30 -14.80 9.55 -5.23
N THR A 31 -14.40 8.37 -5.71
CA THR A 31 -14.22 7.14 -4.91
C THR A 31 -12.78 6.66 -5.03
N ALA A 32 -12.35 5.64 -4.28
CA ALA A 32 -11.10 5.00 -4.65
C ALA A 32 -11.19 4.31 -6.03
N SER A 33 -10.03 4.23 -6.70
CA SER A 33 -9.90 3.49 -7.96
C SER A 33 -9.89 1.98 -7.73
N CYS A 34 -9.06 1.50 -6.79
CA CYS A 34 -9.01 0.10 -6.41
C CYS A 34 -9.80 -0.14 -5.13
N GLY A 35 -11.08 -0.49 -5.27
CA GLY A 35 -11.96 -0.79 -4.13
C GLY A 35 -11.44 -1.92 -3.24
N LYS A 36 -10.63 -2.85 -3.78
CA LYS A 36 -10.05 -3.95 -3.01
C LYS A 36 -8.93 -3.50 -2.07
N ILE A 37 -7.98 -2.69 -2.56
CA ILE A 37 -6.90 -2.11 -1.73
C ILE A 37 -7.50 -1.15 -0.71
N GLU A 38 -8.42 -0.27 -1.12
CA GLU A 38 -9.10 0.65 -0.19
C GLU A 38 -9.82 -0.11 0.93
N ALA A 39 -10.58 -1.15 0.60
CA ALA A 39 -11.29 -1.95 1.60
C ALA A 39 -10.34 -2.60 2.62
N VAL A 40 -9.16 -3.06 2.19
CA VAL A 40 -8.14 -3.60 3.11
C VAL A 40 -7.59 -2.48 4.00
N LEU A 41 -7.18 -1.35 3.41
CA LEU A 41 -6.53 -0.26 4.15
C LEU A 41 -7.43 0.41 5.17
N ARG A 42 -8.74 0.50 4.91
CA ARG A 42 -9.68 1.29 5.73
C ARG A 42 -9.58 0.97 7.22
N TRP A 43 -9.59 -0.30 7.60
CA TRP A 43 -9.50 -0.72 9.00
C TRP A 43 -8.18 -0.26 9.66
N TYR A 44 -7.05 -0.39 8.95
CA TYR A 44 -5.74 0.04 9.44
C TYR A 44 -5.64 1.56 9.55
N GLN A 45 -6.24 2.28 8.61
CA GLN A 45 -6.32 3.74 8.63
C GLN A 45 -7.19 4.23 9.80
N ASP A 46 -8.29 3.56 10.09
CA ASP A 46 -9.16 3.89 11.23
C ASP A 46 -8.44 3.66 12.57
N GLU A 47 -7.75 2.53 12.75
CA GLU A 47 -6.91 2.26 13.93
C GLU A 47 -5.76 3.27 14.07
N TYR A 48 -5.09 3.61 12.96
CA TYR A 48 -4.05 4.63 12.94
C TYR A 48 -4.59 6.02 13.29
N ALA A 49 -5.70 6.44 12.68
CA ALA A 49 -6.33 7.73 12.95
C ALA A 49 -6.75 7.84 14.43
N PHE A 50 -7.32 6.79 15.00
CA PHE A 50 -7.65 6.75 16.42
C PHE A 50 -6.39 6.96 17.28
N ALA A 51 -5.30 6.23 17.03
CA ALA A 51 -4.06 6.41 17.79
C ALA A 51 -3.43 7.79 17.60
N ARG A 52 -3.38 8.26 16.36
CA ARG A 52 -2.85 9.58 15.96
C ARG A 52 -3.55 10.74 16.69
N ASP A 53 -4.86 10.62 16.86
CA ASP A 53 -5.69 11.69 17.40
C ASP A 53 -5.84 11.60 18.94
N ASN A 54 -5.62 10.42 19.53
CA ASN A 54 -5.83 10.17 20.97
C ASN A 54 -4.54 9.94 21.78
N ILE A 55 -3.37 9.86 21.13
CA ILE A 55 -2.09 10.01 21.82
C ILE A 55 -1.76 11.49 21.85
N LEU A 56 -1.57 12.03 23.05
CA LEU A 56 -1.30 13.45 23.24
C LEU A 56 0.14 13.61 23.72
N LEU A 57 0.85 14.52 23.09
CA LEU A 57 2.12 15.02 23.60
C LEU A 57 1.81 16.23 24.49
N GLU A 58 2.50 16.36 25.62
CA GLU A 58 2.32 17.49 26.53
C GLU A 58 3.64 17.90 27.18
N ARG A 59 3.80 19.21 27.39
CA ARG A 59 4.87 19.75 28.25
C ARG A 59 4.24 20.39 29.47
N GLN A 60 4.71 20.00 30.65
CA GLN A 60 4.32 20.60 31.93
C GLN A 60 5.56 20.88 32.77
N GLY A 61 5.92 22.15 32.89
CA GLY A 61 7.18 22.61 33.45
C GLY A 61 8.38 22.08 32.64
N GLU A 62 9.22 21.29 33.32
CA GLU A 62 10.39 20.63 32.72
C GLU A 62 10.07 19.22 32.18
N GLU A 63 8.87 18.70 32.46
CA GLU A 63 8.48 17.35 32.07
C GLU A 63 7.81 17.33 30.69
N TYR A 64 8.35 16.49 29.82
CA TYR A 64 7.75 16.12 28.55
C TYR A 64 7.08 14.78 28.72
N ARG A 65 5.79 14.70 28.37
CA ARG A 65 4.97 13.52 28.61
C ARG A 65 4.23 13.10 27.36
N VAL A 66 3.95 11.81 27.31
CA VAL A 66 3.05 11.18 26.34
C VAL A 66 1.84 10.64 27.09
N THR A 67 0.66 11.16 26.77
CA THR A 67 -0.61 10.70 27.32
C THR A 67 -1.26 9.75 26.32
N ILE A 68 -1.54 8.53 26.75
CA ILE A 68 -2.00 7.44 25.89
C ILE A 68 -3.37 6.97 26.40
N ASP A 69 -4.34 6.83 25.48
CA ASP A 69 -5.64 6.25 25.78
C ASP A 69 -5.51 4.82 26.33
N ASN A 70 -6.32 4.47 27.32
CA ASN A 70 -6.31 3.18 27.99
C ASN A 70 -6.51 2.01 27.01
N GLN A 71 -7.24 2.19 25.91
CA GLN A 71 -7.43 1.17 24.88
C GLN A 71 -6.12 0.84 24.14
N LEU A 72 -5.23 1.83 23.94
CA LEU A 72 -3.95 1.65 23.26
C LEU A 72 -2.88 1.03 24.15
N LEU A 73 -3.09 1.05 25.47
CA LEU A 73 -2.21 0.41 26.47
C LEU A 73 -2.60 -1.05 26.79
N ARG A 74 -3.69 -1.57 26.19
CA ARG A 74 -4.15 -2.95 26.41
C ARG A 74 -3.46 -3.90 25.44
N GLU A 75 -2.47 -4.65 25.92
CA GLU A 75 -1.74 -5.63 25.11
C GLU A 75 -2.51 -6.94 24.87
N ASN A 76 -3.53 -7.24 25.68
CA ASN A 76 -4.32 -8.46 25.57
C ASN A 76 -5.43 -8.40 24.49
N ARG A 77 -5.44 -7.36 23.66
CA ARG A 77 -6.35 -7.25 22.51
C ARG A 77 -5.98 -8.29 21.45
N ASP A 78 -6.99 -8.87 20.82
CA ASP A 78 -6.77 -9.79 19.69
C ASP A 78 -6.29 -9.05 18.45
N GLU A 79 -6.82 -7.84 18.21
CA GLU A 79 -6.50 -7.05 17.03
C GLU A 79 -6.38 -5.54 17.31
N GLY A 80 -5.67 -4.87 16.38
CA GLY A 80 -5.59 -3.42 16.24
C GLY A 80 -4.16 -2.88 16.23
N LEU A 81 -4.03 -1.61 16.57
CA LEU A 81 -2.74 -0.92 16.68
C LEU A 81 -2.16 -1.06 18.10
N PHE A 82 -0.91 -1.52 18.16
CA PHE A 82 -0.15 -1.72 19.39
C PHE A 82 1.08 -0.82 19.40
N LEU A 83 1.27 -0.09 20.48
CA LEU A 83 2.34 0.89 20.60
C LEU A 83 3.68 0.24 20.93
N ASN A 84 4.73 0.82 20.38
CA ASN A 84 6.10 0.57 20.79
C ASN A 84 6.46 1.55 21.93
N LEU A 85 6.13 1.18 23.17
CA LEU A 85 6.32 2.06 24.33
C LEU A 85 7.78 2.39 24.60
N GLU A 86 8.74 1.53 24.23
CA GLU A 86 10.18 1.82 24.35
C GLU A 86 10.58 3.07 23.55
N ARG A 87 9.90 3.34 22.43
CA ARG A 87 10.16 4.51 21.60
C ARG A 87 9.38 5.75 22.02
N LEU A 88 8.26 5.57 22.71
CA LEU A 88 7.37 6.68 23.10
C LEU A 88 7.62 7.15 24.53
N ALA A 89 7.98 6.25 25.44
CA ALA A 89 8.00 6.50 26.87
C ALA A 89 9.26 5.95 27.54
N THR A 90 9.67 6.62 28.62
CA THR A 90 10.78 6.18 29.47
C THR A 90 10.29 5.12 30.45
N ALA A 91 10.93 3.94 30.45
CA ALA A 91 10.72 2.90 31.44
C ALA A 91 11.54 3.17 32.72
N ASP A 92 11.05 2.70 33.86
CA ASP A 92 11.80 2.71 35.11
C ASP A 92 13.05 1.82 35.02
N GLN A 93 14.19 2.33 35.51
CA GLN A 93 15.48 1.67 35.34
C GLN A 93 15.62 0.37 36.16
N ALA A 94 14.89 0.24 37.27
CA ALA A 94 15.01 -0.91 38.16
C ALA A 94 14.04 -2.04 37.78
N SER A 95 12.81 -1.69 37.38
CA SER A 95 11.74 -2.64 37.07
C SER A 95 11.58 -2.91 35.57
N HIS A 96 12.14 -2.06 34.70
CA HIS A 96 11.87 -2.07 33.26
C HIS A 96 10.38 -1.90 32.90
N GLU A 97 9.58 -1.35 33.82
CA GLU A 97 8.16 -1.09 33.63
C GLU A 97 7.88 0.39 33.32
N TRP A 98 6.78 0.66 32.61
CA TRP A 98 6.30 2.03 32.37
C TRP A 98 5.33 2.45 33.46
N HIS A 99 5.82 3.21 34.43
CA HIS A 99 4.97 3.75 35.51
C HIS A 99 4.34 5.09 35.11
N PRO A 100 3.00 5.22 35.15
CA PRO A 100 2.33 6.46 34.83
C PRO A 100 2.58 7.53 35.88
N VAL A 101 3.01 8.71 35.43
CA VAL A 101 3.12 9.92 36.27
C VAL A 101 1.73 10.43 36.62
N TYR A 102 0.75 10.24 35.73
CA TYR A 102 -0.64 10.61 35.97
C TYR A 102 -1.61 9.58 35.40
N CYS A 103 -2.65 9.27 36.16
CA CYS A 103 -3.72 8.36 35.76
C CYS A 103 -5.05 9.11 35.63
N ARG A 104 -5.62 9.13 34.42
CA ARG A 104 -6.96 9.65 34.12
C ARG A 104 -7.93 8.48 33.97
N SER A 105 -9.23 8.77 34.00
CA SER A 105 -10.28 7.77 33.80
C SER A 105 -10.16 7.02 32.46
N THR A 106 -9.66 7.69 31.41
CA THR A 106 -9.56 7.13 30.05
C THR A 106 -8.13 7.04 29.52
N ALA A 107 -7.12 7.55 30.23
CA ALA A 107 -5.75 7.63 29.70
C ALA A 107 -4.71 7.60 30.81
N LYS A 108 -3.47 7.30 30.44
CA LYS A 108 -2.30 7.40 31.34
C LYS A 108 -1.24 8.30 30.73
N SER A 109 -0.59 9.11 31.55
CA SER A 109 0.51 9.98 31.15
C SER A 109 1.84 9.37 31.61
N LEU A 110 2.73 9.14 30.67
CA LEU A 110 4.09 8.62 30.87
C LEU A 110 5.11 9.71 30.55
N LEU A 111 6.30 9.65 31.16
CA LEU A 111 7.41 10.49 30.71
C LEU A 111 7.80 10.09 29.28
N ALA A 112 7.98 11.06 28.40
CA ALA A 112 8.41 10.82 27.03
C ALA A 112 9.79 10.14 27.00
N SER A 113 10.02 9.32 25.97
CA SER A 113 11.36 8.78 25.71
C SER A 113 12.36 9.91 25.45
N PRO A 114 13.69 9.70 25.66
CA PRO A 114 14.69 10.71 25.37
C PRO A 114 14.63 11.23 23.92
N GLU A 115 14.38 10.34 22.96
CA GLU A 115 14.27 10.69 21.54
C GLU A 115 13.03 11.56 21.27
N LEU A 116 11.86 11.16 21.79
CA LEU A 116 10.63 11.92 21.60
C LEU A 116 10.70 13.28 22.30
N ARG A 117 11.26 13.32 23.51
CA ARG A 117 11.53 14.56 24.26
C ARG A 117 12.42 15.49 23.44
N TYR A 118 13.55 15.01 22.93
CA TYR A 118 14.47 15.81 22.12
C TYR A 118 13.76 16.42 20.91
N ARG A 119 12.92 15.65 20.23
CA ARG A 119 12.10 16.16 19.12
C ARG A 119 11.13 17.26 19.54
N MET A 120 10.43 17.09 20.68
CA MET A 120 9.52 18.10 21.22
C MET A 120 10.26 19.39 21.59
N GLU A 121 11.45 19.26 22.19
CA GLU A 121 12.33 20.40 22.50
C GLU A 121 12.75 21.15 21.23
N GLN A 122 13.18 20.44 20.18
CA GLN A 122 13.55 21.05 18.89
C GLN A 122 12.38 21.73 18.18
N ALA A 123 11.16 21.23 18.36
CA ALA A 123 9.94 21.86 17.85
C ALA A 123 9.46 23.05 18.69
N GLY A 124 10.14 23.37 19.80
CA GLY A 124 9.84 24.55 20.60
C GLY A 124 8.56 24.45 21.43
N TRP A 125 8.22 23.24 21.89
CA TRP A 125 7.03 23.02 22.71
C TRP A 125 6.99 23.92 23.95
N ALA A 126 5.94 24.72 24.09
CA ALA A 126 5.75 25.66 25.19
C ALA A 126 5.22 24.97 26.45
N ASP A 127 5.47 25.55 27.62
CA ASP A 127 4.88 25.06 28.86
C ASP A 127 3.33 25.14 28.82
N GLY A 128 2.67 24.08 29.25
CA GLY A 128 1.21 23.91 29.17
C GLY A 128 0.70 23.51 27.79
N GLN A 129 1.56 23.42 26.77
CA GLN A 129 1.15 22.95 25.44
C GLN A 129 0.78 21.48 25.48
N ARG A 130 -0.32 21.13 24.82
CA ARG A 130 -0.87 19.78 24.76
C ARG A 130 -1.59 19.57 23.43
N GLU A 131 -1.10 18.67 22.62
CA GLU A 131 -1.60 18.44 21.26
C GLU A 131 -1.56 16.94 20.90
N PRO A 132 -2.44 16.48 20.01
CA PRO A 132 -2.32 15.15 19.41
C PRO A 132 -0.94 14.93 18.78
N ILE A 133 -0.43 13.72 18.89
CA ILE A 133 0.85 13.33 18.28
C ILE A 133 0.82 13.53 16.75
N GLY A 134 -0.35 13.39 16.12
CA GLY A 134 -0.51 13.76 14.72
C GLY A 134 0.45 12.99 13.82
N THR A 135 1.02 13.69 12.83
CA THR A 135 2.01 13.13 11.89
C THR A 135 3.33 12.71 12.54
N TRP A 136 3.53 12.98 13.84
CA TRP A 136 4.68 12.48 14.58
C TRP A 136 4.53 11.01 14.98
N LEU A 137 3.33 10.42 14.85
CA LEU A 137 3.13 8.99 15.02
C LEU A 137 3.70 8.25 13.81
N GLN A 138 5.01 7.99 13.86
CA GLN A 138 5.77 7.34 12.80
C GLN A 138 5.61 5.82 12.83
N PRO A 139 5.86 5.11 11.71
CA PRO A 139 5.72 3.66 11.60
C PRO A 139 6.42 2.85 12.68
N GLU A 140 7.54 3.34 13.22
CA GLU A 140 8.32 2.61 14.22
C GLU A 140 7.70 2.68 15.63
N TYR A 141 6.77 3.61 15.86
CA TYR A 141 6.10 3.80 17.13
C TYR A 141 4.94 2.83 17.35
N PHE A 142 4.59 2.01 16.35
CA PHE A 142 3.52 1.06 16.48
C PHE A 142 3.70 -0.15 15.57
N ARG A 143 2.88 -1.17 15.81
CA ARG A 143 2.67 -2.32 14.93
C ARG A 143 1.19 -2.64 14.87
N PHE A 144 0.77 -3.29 13.79
CA PHE A 144 -0.56 -3.88 13.73
C PHE A 144 -0.53 -5.34 14.15
N LYS A 145 -1.60 -5.77 14.79
CA LYS A 145 -1.93 -7.18 15.00
C LYS A 145 -3.31 -7.39 14.39
N ARG A 146 -3.43 -8.39 13.52
CA ARG A 146 -4.70 -8.74 12.89
C ARG A 146 -4.70 -10.21 12.50
N ASP A 147 -5.83 -10.88 12.65
CA ASP A 147 -6.04 -12.23 12.15
C ASP A 147 -6.52 -12.17 10.69
N VAL A 148 -5.59 -12.37 9.76
CA VAL A 148 -5.89 -12.39 8.33
C VAL A 148 -6.34 -13.79 7.92
N GLN A 149 -7.59 -14.13 8.26
CA GLN A 149 -8.23 -15.39 7.87
C GLN A 149 -8.36 -15.48 6.34
N GLY A 150 -8.18 -16.66 5.77
CA GLY A 150 -8.25 -16.85 4.31
C GLY A 150 -9.68 -16.73 3.77
N ASP A 151 -9.91 -15.83 2.80
CA ASP A 151 -11.16 -15.71 2.05
C ASP A 151 -11.04 -16.18 0.60
N LEU A 152 -12.18 -16.56 0.02
CA LEU A 152 -12.31 -17.00 -1.38
C LEU A 152 -12.13 -15.83 -2.38
N GLU A 153 -12.33 -14.57 -1.94
CA GLU A 153 -12.22 -13.37 -2.79
C GLU A 153 -10.78 -12.84 -2.92
N GLY A 154 -9.80 -13.50 -2.27
CA GLY A 154 -8.40 -13.12 -2.29
C GLY A 154 -8.13 -11.75 -1.66
N ARG A 155 -9.04 -11.20 -0.84
CA ARG A 155 -8.77 -10.00 -0.04
C ARG A 155 -7.74 -10.34 1.02
N SER A 156 -7.83 -11.53 1.60
CA SER A 156 -6.86 -12.04 2.58
C SER A 156 -5.47 -12.20 1.98
N HIS A 157 -5.37 -12.52 0.69
CA HIS A 157 -4.08 -12.57 0.01
C HIS A 157 -3.48 -11.16 -0.15
N LEU A 158 -4.26 -10.21 -0.65
CA LEU A 158 -3.82 -8.82 -0.78
C LEU A 158 -3.40 -8.26 0.58
N GLU A 159 -4.20 -8.49 1.61
CA GLU A 159 -3.90 -8.06 2.97
C GLU A 159 -2.61 -8.69 3.50
N LYS A 160 -2.37 -9.99 3.26
CA LYS A 160 -1.08 -10.64 3.58
C LYS A 160 0.12 -9.98 2.90
N ASN A 161 -0.03 -9.55 1.64
CA ASN A 161 1.06 -8.84 0.93
C ASN A 161 1.36 -7.48 1.57
N LEU A 162 0.34 -6.82 2.14
CA LEU A 162 0.44 -5.47 2.68
C LEU A 162 0.70 -5.42 4.18
N PHE A 163 0.54 -6.54 4.90
CA PHE A 163 0.51 -6.58 6.37
C PHE A 163 1.82 -6.08 7.01
N ASP A 164 2.95 -6.63 6.62
CA ASP A 164 4.26 -6.25 7.18
C ASP A 164 4.60 -4.76 6.93
N PRO A 165 4.44 -4.20 5.71
CA PRO A 165 4.67 -2.78 5.46
C PRO A 165 3.49 -1.88 5.85
N MET A 166 2.42 -2.40 6.47
CA MET A 166 1.17 -1.66 6.68
C MET A 166 1.37 -0.37 7.48
N ALA A 167 2.24 -0.39 8.50
CA ALA A 167 2.56 0.81 9.28
C ALA A 167 3.14 1.92 8.38
N TRP A 168 4.07 1.58 7.48
CA TRP A 168 4.62 2.52 6.50
C TRP A 168 3.58 3.00 5.49
N ILE A 169 2.69 2.11 5.05
CA ILE A 169 1.61 2.43 4.10
C ILE A 169 0.66 3.48 4.68
N VAL A 170 0.15 3.27 5.89
CA VAL A 170 -0.88 4.17 6.46
C VAL A 170 -0.33 5.55 6.86
N THR A 171 0.97 5.65 7.16
CA THR A 171 1.62 6.94 7.44
C THR A 171 2.12 7.66 6.19
N ALA A 172 2.10 7.01 5.01
CA ALA A 172 2.61 7.61 3.79
C ALA A 172 1.71 8.78 3.34
N PRO A 173 2.26 9.77 2.61
CA PRO A 173 1.45 10.87 2.06
C PRO A 173 0.32 10.41 1.13
N HIS A 174 0.51 9.27 0.46
CA HIS A 174 -0.46 8.68 -0.47
C HIS A 174 -0.61 7.17 -0.20
N PRO A 175 -1.34 6.75 0.86
CA PRO A 175 -1.40 5.36 1.30
C PRO A 175 -1.84 4.39 0.20
N LEU A 176 -2.82 4.76 -0.62
CA LEU A 176 -3.30 3.92 -1.72
C LEU A 176 -2.25 3.72 -2.82
N LEU A 177 -1.46 4.74 -3.14
CA LEU A 177 -0.34 4.61 -4.08
C LEU A 177 0.74 3.70 -3.49
N THR A 178 1.13 3.95 -2.24
CA THR A 178 2.15 3.15 -1.56
C THR A 178 1.73 1.69 -1.46
N ALA A 179 0.48 1.41 -1.11
CA ALA A 179 -0.05 0.05 -1.09
C ALA A 179 -0.03 -0.62 -2.48
N ALA A 180 -0.42 0.10 -3.53
CA ALA A 180 -0.38 -0.44 -4.89
C ALA A 180 1.06 -0.74 -5.34
N GLN A 181 2.03 0.11 -5.01
CA GLN A 181 3.46 -0.11 -5.28
C GLN A 181 4.00 -1.34 -4.54
N VAL A 182 3.73 -1.44 -3.23
CA VAL A 182 4.10 -2.60 -2.41
C VAL A 182 3.50 -3.88 -2.99
N ASN A 183 2.21 -3.88 -3.31
CA ASN A 183 1.56 -5.06 -3.87
C ASN A 183 2.16 -5.46 -5.23
N THR A 184 2.46 -4.48 -6.10
CA THR A 184 3.15 -4.74 -7.38
C THR A 184 4.50 -5.43 -7.18
N GLN A 185 5.27 -5.01 -6.17
CA GLN A 185 6.55 -5.63 -5.84
C GLN A 185 6.40 -7.06 -5.31
N VAL A 186 5.49 -7.28 -4.36
CA VAL A 186 5.25 -8.61 -3.77
C VAL A 186 4.73 -9.60 -4.81
N GLU A 187 3.78 -9.17 -5.65
CA GLU A 187 3.25 -10.00 -6.74
C GLU A 187 4.27 -10.26 -7.85
N PHE A 188 5.19 -9.31 -8.09
CA PHE A 188 6.31 -9.54 -9.00
C PHE A 188 7.19 -10.69 -8.50
N ASP A 189 7.67 -10.61 -7.27
CA ASP A 189 8.54 -11.64 -6.67
C ASP A 189 7.83 -13.02 -6.65
N ARG A 190 6.57 -13.05 -6.20
CA ARG A 190 5.77 -14.28 -6.16
C ARG A 190 5.60 -14.91 -7.55
N THR A 191 5.23 -14.11 -8.55
CA THR A 191 4.97 -14.59 -9.90
C THR A 191 6.26 -15.05 -10.57
N PHE A 192 7.35 -14.29 -10.41
CA PHE A 192 8.68 -14.70 -10.87
C PHE A 192 9.08 -16.07 -10.31
N ARG A 193 8.99 -16.27 -8.99
CA ARG A 193 9.31 -17.57 -8.37
C ARG A 193 8.42 -18.71 -8.87
N THR A 194 7.16 -18.41 -9.17
CA THR A 194 6.22 -19.39 -9.74
C THR A 194 6.67 -19.80 -11.14
N ILE A 195 6.98 -18.82 -12.01
CA ILE A 195 7.44 -19.09 -13.38
C ILE A 195 8.72 -19.95 -13.37
N VAL A 196 9.68 -19.65 -12.51
CA VAL A 196 10.95 -20.39 -12.44
C VAL A 196 10.75 -21.84 -11.97
N ARG A 197 9.78 -22.10 -11.08
CA ARG A 197 9.59 -23.43 -10.46
C ARG A 197 8.64 -24.33 -11.24
N GLU A 198 7.67 -23.75 -11.93
CA GLU A 198 6.59 -24.52 -12.54
C GLU A 198 7.02 -25.18 -13.86
N HIS A 199 6.75 -26.48 -14.00
CA HIS A 199 7.21 -27.28 -15.14
C HIS A 199 6.64 -26.76 -16.46
N GLY A 200 5.43 -26.18 -16.41
CA GLY A 200 4.77 -25.61 -17.57
C GLY A 200 5.52 -24.45 -18.24
N TYR A 201 6.50 -23.82 -17.58
CA TYR A 201 7.33 -22.76 -18.16
C TYR A 201 8.73 -23.19 -18.58
N GLN A 202 9.14 -24.42 -18.28
CA GLN A 202 10.45 -24.93 -18.68
C GLN A 202 10.57 -25.02 -20.21
N GLY A 203 11.73 -24.66 -20.75
CA GLY A 203 11.99 -24.66 -22.20
C GLY A 203 11.28 -23.55 -22.98
N LYS A 204 10.51 -22.67 -22.31
CA LYS A 204 9.77 -21.58 -22.97
C LYS A 204 10.51 -20.25 -22.85
N ARG A 205 10.39 -19.43 -23.89
CA ARG A 205 10.73 -18.02 -23.84
C ARG A 205 9.62 -17.27 -23.11
N VAL A 206 9.94 -16.69 -21.95
CA VAL A 206 8.96 -15.96 -21.12
C VAL A 206 9.42 -14.53 -20.94
N LEU A 207 8.52 -13.59 -21.21
CA LEU A 207 8.63 -12.20 -20.79
C LEU A 207 7.47 -11.93 -19.85
N TYR A 208 7.80 -11.59 -18.60
CA TYR A 208 6.85 -11.18 -17.57
C TYR A 208 7.16 -9.74 -17.19
N ILE A 209 6.16 -8.85 -17.28
CA ILE A 209 6.29 -7.45 -16.85
C ILE A 209 5.24 -7.19 -15.77
N SER A 210 5.67 -6.70 -14.61
CA SER A 210 4.77 -6.17 -13.58
C SER A 210 4.88 -4.65 -13.55
N GLY A 211 3.78 -3.98 -13.25
CA GLY A 211 3.74 -2.52 -13.20
C GLY A 211 2.60 -1.97 -12.36
N LEU A 212 2.32 -0.69 -12.60
CA LEU A 212 1.25 0.04 -11.95
C LEU A 212 0.38 0.70 -13.03
N HIS A 213 -0.90 0.40 -13.03
CA HIS A 213 -1.91 1.15 -13.77
C HIS A 213 -2.32 2.38 -12.97
N ILE A 214 -2.10 3.55 -13.56
CA ILE A 214 -2.57 4.82 -13.05
C ILE A 214 -3.81 5.21 -13.85
N ASP A 215 -4.97 5.06 -13.22
CA ASP A 215 -6.26 5.42 -13.79
C ASP A 215 -6.51 6.92 -13.55
N ILE A 216 -6.35 7.72 -14.59
CA ILE A 216 -6.53 9.16 -14.55
C ILE A 216 -8.03 9.45 -14.48
N SER A 217 -8.43 10.18 -13.44
CA SER A 217 -9.80 10.62 -13.23
C SER A 217 -10.26 11.40 -14.46
N PRO A 218 -11.36 10.99 -15.11
CA PRO A 218 -11.82 11.65 -16.30
C PRO A 218 -12.41 13.03 -15.96
N GLN A 219 -12.20 14.00 -16.86
CA GLN A 219 -12.73 15.36 -16.77
C GLN A 219 -14.10 15.48 -17.47
N ALA A 220 -14.83 16.56 -17.18
CA ALA A 220 -16.11 16.83 -17.84
C ALA A 220 -15.94 16.85 -19.37
N GLY A 221 -16.76 16.07 -20.07
CA GLY A 221 -16.70 15.93 -21.53
C GLY A 221 -15.76 14.85 -22.06
N GLN A 222 -14.93 14.22 -21.21
CA GLN A 222 -14.15 13.05 -21.62
C GLN A 222 -15.03 11.80 -21.65
N ARG A 223 -15.07 11.12 -22.81
CA ARG A 223 -15.85 9.89 -22.99
C ARG A 223 -15.14 8.64 -22.50
N PHE A 224 -13.81 8.63 -22.55
CA PHE A 224 -13.00 7.46 -22.18
C PHE A 224 -11.99 7.85 -21.09
N PRO A 225 -11.84 7.01 -20.06
CA PRO A 225 -10.82 7.23 -19.05
C PRO A 225 -9.43 6.99 -19.64
N LEU A 226 -8.45 7.74 -19.15
CA LEU A 226 -7.06 7.56 -19.53
C LEU A 226 -6.39 6.67 -18.47
N THR A 227 -5.79 5.56 -18.89
CA THR A 227 -4.95 4.74 -18.02
C THR A 227 -3.52 4.81 -18.51
N LYS A 228 -2.58 5.04 -17.60
CA LYS A 228 -1.14 4.97 -17.88
C LYS A 228 -0.55 3.75 -17.19
N PHE A 229 0.11 2.88 -17.95
CA PHE A 229 0.92 1.81 -17.37
C PHE A 229 2.33 2.31 -17.08
N VAL A 230 2.74 2.20 -15.82
CA VAL A 230 4.10 2.47 -15.37
C VAL A 230 4.77 1.11 -15.13
N PRO A 231 5.69 0.66 -16.01
CA PRO A 231 6.44 -0.57 -15.77
C PRO A 231 7.24 -0.46 -14.46
N TRP A 232 7.26 -1.55 -13.70
CA TRP A 232 7.97 -1.64 -12.42
C TRP A 232 9.19 -2.54 -12.53
N ALA A 233 9.02 -3.76 -13.02
CA ALA A 233 10.11 -4.69 -13.24
C ALA A 233 9.71 -5.71 -14.31
N ALA A 234 10.71 -6.30 -14.96
CA ALA A 234 10.50 -7.39 -15.90
C ALA A 234 11.37 -8.60 -15.56
N PHE A 235 10.84 -9.78 -15.81
CA PHE A 235 11.56 -11.04 -15.78
C PHE A 235 11.61 -11.60 -17.21
N VAL A 236 12.81 -11.99 -17.64
CA VAL A 236 13.05 -12.55 -18.97
C VAL A 236 13.68 -13.92 -18.80
N GLN A 237 13.05 -14.93 -19.39
CA GLN A 237 13.55 -16.31 -19.46
C GLN A 237 13.76 -16.73 -20.91
N GLN A 238 14.90 -17.36 -21.18
CA GLN A 238 15.23 -17.98 -22.45
C GLN A 238 14.89 -19.48 -22.45
N PRO A 239 14.70 -20.11 -23.63
CA PRO A 239 14.42 -21.54 -23.72
C PRO A 239 15.48 -22.46 -23.12
N ASP A 240 16.73 -22.00 -23.00
CA ASP A 240 17.84 -22.74 -22.38
C ASP A 240 17.82 -22.71 -20.84
N GLY A 241 16.85 -21.99 -20.25
CA GLY A 241 16.72 -21.82 -18.79
C GLY A 241 17.46 -20.59 -18.23
N ASN A 242 18.27 -19.91 -19.04
CA ASN A 242 18.91 -18.66 -18.63
C ASN A 242 17.85 -17.58 -18.42
N HIS A 243 18.01 -16.80 -17.35
CA HIS A 243 17.05 -15.74 -17.04
C HIS A 243 17.71 -14.52 -16.40
N SER A 244 17.04 -13.38 -16.53
CA SER A 244 17.45 -12.11 -15.94
C SER A 244 16.23 -11.32 -15.48
N THR A 245 16.47 -10.40 -14.55
CA THR A 245 15.50 -9.40 -14.11
C THR A 245 15.96 -8.04 -14.63
N LEU A 246 15.01 -7.21 -15.08
CA LEU A 246 15.23 -5.81 -15.40
C LEU A 246 14.49 -4.97 -14.37
N GLU A 247 15.25 -4.18 -13.62
CA GLU A 247 14.69 -3.21 -12.68
C GLU A 247 14.05 -2.04 -13.41
N GLN A 248 13.26 -1.23 -12.71
CA GLN A 248 12.41 -0.20 -13.32
C GLN A 248 13.15 0.70 -14.32
N VAL A 249 14.31 1.22 -13.94
CA VAL A 249 15.09 2.16 -14.78
C VAL A 249 15.58 1.46 -16.05
N GLU A 250 16.21 0.29 -15.90
CA GLU A 250 16.71 -0.51 -17.02
C GLU A 250 15.58 -0.89 -17.97
N LEU A 251 14.45 -1.34 -17.43
CA LEU A 251 13.26 -1.68 -18.22
C LEU A 251 12.74 -0.47 -19.00
N PHE A 252 12.68 0.71 -18.39
CA PHE A 252 12.29 1.93 -19.08
C PHE A 252 13.26 2.29 -20.21
N GLU A 253 14.57 2.19 -19.99
CA GLU A 253 15.58 2.44 -21.02
C GLU A 253 15.45 1.46 -22.18
N HIS A 254 15.30 0.17 -21.88
CA HIS A 254 15.08 -0.88 -22.88
C HIS A 254 13.82 -0.65 -23.70
N LEU A 255 12.70 -0.26 -23.06
CA LEU A 255 11.44 0.03 -23.73
C LEU A 255 11.53 1.30 -24.59
N ARG A 256 12.17 2.37 -24.11
CA ARG A 256 12.35 3.62 -24.87
C ARG A 256 13.30 3.45 -26.07
N GLY A 257 14.21 2.48 -26.01
CA GLY A 257 15.08 2.13 -27.13
C GLY A 257 14.40 1.32 -28.23
N GLN A 258 13.17 0.82 -28.02
CA GLN A 258 12.43 0.09 -29.06
C GLN A 258 11.80 1.03 -30.09
N SER A 259 11.61 0.50 -31.30
CA SER A 259 10.83 1.21 -32.33
C SER A 259 9.37 1.36 -31.90
N ASN A 260 8.75 2.47 -32.29
CA ASN A 260 7.30 2.65 -32.18
C ASN A 260 6.55 1.85 -33.27
N GLU A 261 7.25 1.36 -34.28
CA GLU A 261 6.70 0.48 -35.31
C GLU A 261 6.96 -0.98 -34.92
N ASN A 262 5.88 -1.75 -34.77
CA ASN A 262 5.94 -3.18 -34.53
C ASN A 262 5.47 -3.93 -35.81
N PRO A 263 6.38 -4.56 -36.57
CA PRO A 263 6.00 -5.30 -37.78
C PRO A 263 5.10 -6.51 -37.49
N ASP A 264 5.13 -7.01 -36.24
CA ASP A 264 4.28 -8.11 -35.77
C ASP A 264 3.02 -7.59 -35.04
N GLN A 265 2.66 -6.31 -35.22
CA GLN A 265 1.45 -5.73 -34.62
C GLN A 265 0.21 -6.45 -35.16
N ILE A 266 -0.59 -6.98 -34.23
CA ILE A 266 -1.88 -7.58 -34.55
C ILE A 266 -2.96 -6.50 -34.44
N ASN A 267 -3.71 -6.30 -35.52
CA ASN A 267 -4.94 -5.51 -35.48
C ASN A 267 -6.05 -6.37 -34.85
N LEU A 268 -6.44 -6.02 -33.62
CA LEU A 268 -7.47 -6.74 -32.86
C LEU A 268 -8.84 -6.70 -33.53
N GLU A 269 -9.24 -5.57 -34.12
CA GLU A 269 -10.54 -5.44 -34.80
C GLU A 269 -10.61 -6.37 -36.01
N GLU A 270 -9.55 -6.35 -36.83
CA GLU A 270 -9.44 -7.26 -37.98
C GLU A 270 -9.42 -8.71 -37.51
N SER A 271 -8.67 -9.03 -36.45
CA SER A 271 -8.60 -10.39 -35.92
C SER A 271 -9.94 -10.90 -35.38
N ILE A 272 -10.71 -10.03 -34.70
CA ILE A 272 -12.07 -10.34 -34.24
C ILE A 272 -12.97 -10.59 -35.44
N HIS A 273 -12.89 -9.76 -36.48
CA HIS A 273 -13.69 -9.94 -37.68
C HIS A 273 -13.36 -11.25 -38.41
N GLN A 274 -12.08 -11.61 -38.50
CA GLN A 274 -11.66 -12.91 -39.04
C GLN A 274 -12.18 -14.09 -38.20
N MET A 275 -12.23 -13.96 -36.87
CA MET A 275 -12.83 -14.97 -35.99
C MET A 275 -14.34 -15.11 -36.19
N GLU A 276 -15.07 -14.00 -36.37
CA GLU A 276 -16.52 -14.02 -36.64
C GLU A 276 -16.85 -14.71 -37.97
N LEU A 277 -15.97 -14.58 -38.96
CA LEU A 277 -16.11 -15.19 -40.28
C LEU A 277 -15.61 -16.64 -40.36
N ALA A 278 -14.89 -17.12 -39.33
CA ALA A 278 -14.36 -18.47 -39.30
C ALA A 278 -15.50 -19.50 -39.24
N ARG A 279 -15.39 -20.56 -40.04
CA ARG A 279 -16.36 -21.66 -39.99
C ARG A 279 -16.38 -22.28 -38.60
N GLN A 280 -17.58 -22.43 -38.06
CA GLN A 280 -17.82 -23.14 -36.82
C GLN A 280 -17.21 -24.54 -36.88
N VAL A 281 -16.41 -24.87 -35.86
CA VAL A 281 -15.85 -26.21 -35.67
C VAL A 281 -16.74 -26.93 -34.67
N ASP A 282 -17.48 -27.93 -35.15
CA ASP A 282 -18.30 -28.77 -34.28
C ASP A 282 -17.41 -29.81 -33.58
N VAL A 283 -17.28 -29.66 -32.26
CA VAL A 283 -16.60 -30.62 -31.42
C VAL A 283 -17.65 -31.59 -30.87
N ALA A 284 -17.70 -32.80 -31.44
CA ALA A 284 -18.54 -33.86 -30.89
C ALA A 284 -18.05 -34.23 -29.49
N THR A 285 -18.98 -34.29 -28.53
CA THR A 285 -18.72 -34.81 -27.19
C THR A 285 -18.46 -36.33 -27.29
N PRO A 286 -17.44 -36.86 -26.60
CA PRO A 286 -17.15 -38.29 -26.60
C PRO A 286 -18.27 -39.13 -26.00
#